data_AF-A0A512AYL2-F1
#
_entry.id   AF-A0A512AYL2-F1
#
_cell.length_a   1.000
_cell.length_b   1.000
_cell.length_c   1.000
_cell.angle_alpha   90.00
_cell.angle_beta   90.00
_cell.angle_gamma   90.00
#
_symmetry.space_group_name_H-M   'P 1'
#
loop_
_entity.id
_entity.type
_entity.pdbx_description
1 polymer ?
#
loop_
_entity_poly.entity_id
_entity_poly.type
_entity_poly.pdbx_seq_one_letter_code
_entity_poly.pdbx_strand_id
1 'polypeptide(L)'
;MAALSWNEVKDRAVRFSKEWENETSEDAEAKSFLDGFFNVFGISRRRMAAFEQRVKKAGDRDGFIDLLWKGVILVEMKSRGKDLSKAYQQAIDYFPGLKDYDLPKYILVSDFEKFRLYDLEENTQHEFLLKDFYQNVKLFGFILGYQTKSYKSEDPVNMEAAGRMGKLHDQLKEIGYDGHELEVYLVRILFCLFAEDTSIFEKRYFQDYIEQKTAEDGHDLAAHLAQLFHILNTPAEKRLKNIDEHLNGFPYVNGKLFAEYLPPASFDRKMREVLLNCCALDWSKISPAIFGSLFQSVMNPQERRNLGAHYTSEKNILKLIKPLFLDALWQEFESLKTNKNRLPEFHKKLSTLKFLDPACGCGNFLIITYRELRLLEIEVLRALNKSGQGWLNVSDIIWLDVDMVYGIEYEEFPARIAEVAMWLIDHQMNMRISQEFGQYFARLPLKNPPILPTATPCK
;
A
#
# COMPACT_ATOMS: atom_id res chain seq x y z
N MET A 1 5.36 14.88 -0.68
CA MET A 1 4.52 15.84 0.08
C MET A 1 4.10 15.13 1.36
N ALA A 2 4.13 15.76 2.54
CA ALA A 2 3.80 15.07 3.79
C ALA A 2 2.30 14.69 3.83
N ALA A 3 1.98 13.46 4.23
CA ALA A 3 0.59 13.02 4.37
C ALA A 3 -0.09 13.76 5.53
N LEU A 4 -1.36 14.11 5.36
CA LEU A 4 -2.13 14.84 6.39
C LEU A 4 -2.35 13.98 7.63
N SER A 5 -2.31 14.62 8.80
CA SER A 5 -2.72 13.99 10.06
C SER A 5 -4.24 13.87 10.16
N TRP A 6 -4.74 12.89 10.91
CA TRP A 6 -6.18 12.75 11.15
C TRP A 6 -6.79 13.96 11.88
N ASN A 7 -6.02 14.67 12.71
CA ASN A 7 -6.50 15.88 13.35
C ASN A 7 -6.68 17.00 12.33
N GLU A 8 -5.72 17.17 11.42
CA GLU A 8 -5.83 18.14 10.34
C GLU A 8 -7.00 17.82 9.39
N VAL A 9 -7.19 16.54 9.06
CA VAL A 9 -8.33 16.08 8.25
C VAL A 9 -9.65 16.40 8.94
N LYS A 10 -9.77 16.17 10.26
CA LYS A 10 -10.97 16.54 11.03
C LYS A 10 -11.23 18.04 11.01
N ASP A 11 -10.21 18.87 11.21
CA ASP A 11 -10.35 20.33 11.19
C ASP A 11 -10.78 20.84 9.81
N ARG A 12 -10.22 20.25 8.75
CA ARG A 12 -10.66 20.52 7.36
C ARG A 12 -12.11 20.08 7.14
N ALA A 13 -12.51 18.90 7.63
CA ALA A 13 -13.88 18.39 7.51
C ALA A 13 -14.91 19.29 8.23
N VAL A 14 -14.58 19.84 9.40
CA VAL A 14 -15.45 20.81 10.10
C VAL A 14 -15.65 22.08 9.28
N ARG A 15 -14.58 22.62 8.68
CA ARG A 15 -14.68 23.80 7.81
C ARG A 15 -15.52 23.52 6.57
N PHE A 16 -15.26 22.40 5.90
CA PHE A 16 -16.03 21.94 4.76
C PHE A 16 -17.52 21.82 5.09
N SER A 17 -17.86 21.18 6.21
CA SER A 17 -19.26 20.97 6.61
C SER A 17 -20.01 22.29 6.85
N LYS A 18 -19.33 23.31 7.37
CA LYS A 18 -19.90 24.65 7.59
C LYS A 18 -20.06 25.43 6.29
N GLU A 19 -19.08 25.33 5.38
CA GLU A 19 -19.11 26.00 4.08
C GLU A 19 -20.31 25.54 3.24
N TRP A 20 -20.62 24.24 3.29
CA TRP A 20 -21.63 23.60 2.44
C TRP A 20 -22.98 23.34 3.13
N GLU A 21 -23.20 23.82 4.36
CA GLU A 21 -24.39 23.51 5.18
C GLU A 21 -25.74 23.88 4.53
N ASN A 22 -25.75 24.95 3.74
CA ASN A 22 -26.97 25.51 3.15
C ASN A 22 -27.09 25.25 1.64
N GLU A 23 -26.18 24.48 1.04
CA GLU A 23 -26.20 24.23 -0.39
C GLU A 23 -27.35 23.29 -0.78
N THR A 24 -27.90 23.50 -1.98
CA THR A 24 -29.08 22.78 -2.47
C THR A 24 -29.03 22.39 -3.95
N SER A 25 -28.17 23.02 -4.77
CA SER A 25 -28.22 22.93 -6.23
C SER A 25 -27.10 22.08 -6.87
N GLU A 26 -27.49 20.99 -7.55
CA GLU A 26 -26.60 20.07 -8.28
C GLU A 26 -25.92 20.73 -9.49
N ASP A 27 -26.70 21.43 -10.33
CA ASP A 27 -26.23 21.99 -11.61
C ASP A 27 -25.18 23.12 -11.46
N ALA A 28 -25.14 23.78 -10.30
CA ALA A 28 -24.24 24.91 -10.06
C ALA A 28 -22.96 24.51 -9.31
N GLU A 29 -23.06 23.65 -8.30
CA GLU A 29 -22.00 23.54 -7.28
C GLU A 29 -21.48 22.11 -7.03
N ALA A 30 -21.99 21.08 -7.70
CA ALA A 30 -21.52 19.70 -7.48
C ALA A 30 -19.99 19.55 -7.64
N LYS A 31 -19.40 20.23 -8.64
CA LYS A 31 -17.94 20.22 -8.86
C LYS A 31 -17.17 20.88 -7.72
N SER A 32 -17.61 22.07 -7.30
CA SER A 32 -17.01 22.83 -6.20
C SER A 32 -17.09 22.07 -4.88
N PHE A 33 -18.23 21.42 -4.62
CA PHE A 33 -18.45 20.58 -3.44
C PHE A 33 -17.47 19.41 -3.41
N LEU A 34 -17.32 18.70 -4.54
CA LEU A 34 -16.39 17.58 -4.65
C LEU A 34 -14.93 18.04 -4.53
N ASP A 35 -14.56 19.17 -5.13
CA ASP A 35 -13.24 19.79 -4.95
C ASP A 35 -12.95 20.07 -3.47
N GLY A 36 -13.91 20.64 -2.75
CA GLY A 36 -13.83 20.86 -1.30
C GLY A 36 -13.69 19.56 -0.52
N PHE A 37 -14.48 18.54 -0.85
CA PHE A 37 -14.47 17.23 -0.19
C PHE A 37 -13.10 16.55 -0.31
N PHE A 38 -12.50 16.50 -1.50
CA PHE A 38 -11.18 15.86 -1.68
C PHE A 38 -10.04 16.69 -1.08
N ASN A 39 -10.19 18.02 -1.03
CA ASN A 39 -9.23 18.89 -0.34
C ASN A 39 -9.20 18.68 1.18
N VAL A 40 -10.27 18.14 1.79
CA VAL A 40 -10.24 17.67 3.19
C VAL A 40 -9.15 16.63 3.40
N PHE A 41 -8.89 15.80 2.38
CA PHE A 41 -7.84 14.78 2.37
C PHE A 41 -6.56 15.25 1.65
N GLY A 42 -6.45 16.53 1.29
CA GLY A 42 -5.26 17.10 0.64
C GLY A 42 -5.09 16.67 -0.82
N ILE A 43 -6.12 16.06 -1.41
CA ILE A 43 -6.12 15.68 -2.82
C ILE A 43 -6.64 16.88 -3.62
N SER A 44 -5.82 17.38 -4.55
CA SER A 44 -6.20 18.49 -5.43
C SER A 44 -6.86 17.98 -6.71
N ARG A 45 -7.77 18.78 -7.27
CA ARG A 45 -8.49 18.52 -8.52
C ARG A 45 -7.62 18.05 -9.70
N ARG A 46 -6.44 18.64 -9.88
CA ARG A 46 -5.50 18.28 -10.97
C ARG A 46 -5.01 16.83 -10.92
N ARG A 47 -5.15 16.18 -9.76
CA ARG A 47 -4.66 14.82 -9.50
C ARG A 47 -5.74 13.75 -9.57
N MET A 48 -7.01 14.14 -9.71
CA MET A 48 -8.11 13.19 -9.86
C MET A 48 -8.44 13.01 -11.34
N ALA A 49 -8.48 11.76 -11.79
CA ALA A 49 -8.92 11.43 -13.12
C ALA A 49 -10.39 11.86 -13.31
N ALA A 50 -10.64 12.64 -14.35
CA ALA A 50 -11.94 12.97 -14.96
C ALA A 50 -13.13 13.30 -14.01
N PHE A 51 -13.36 14.59 -13.81
CA PHE A 51 -14.72 15.09 -13.57
C PHE A 51 -15.53 14.97 -14.87
N GLU A 52 -16.80 14.55 -14.78
CA GLU A 52 -17.69 14.37 -15.93
C GLU A 52 -17.14 13.40 -16.99
N GLN A 53 -16.94 12.13 -16.60
CA GLN A 53 -16.61 11.09 -17.57
C GLN A 53 -17.87 10.60 -18.29
N ARG A 54 -17.89 10.67 -19.63
CA ARG A 54 -18.92 10.05 -20.45
C ARG A 54 -18.69 8.54 -20.47
N VAL A 55 -19.66 7.77 -19.98
CA VAL A 55 -19.58 6.31 -19.93
C VAL A 55 -20.83 5.72 -20.56
N LYS A 56 -20.66 4.60 -21.27
CA LYS A 56 -21.79 3.83 -21.81
C LYS A 56 -22.51 3.15 -20.65
N LYS A 57 -23.83 3.38 -20.53
CA LYS A 57 -24.67 2.67 -19.56
C LYS A 57 -25.05 1.28 -20.07
N ALA A 58 -25.59 0.44 -19.20
CA ALA A 58 -26.31 -0.77 -19.61
C ALA A 58 -27.53 -0.39 -20.49
N GLY A 59 -27.43 -0.71 -21.79
CA GLY A 59 -28.33 -0.23 -22.85
C GLY A 59 -27.77 1.02 -23.55
N ASP A 60 -27.93 1.15 -24.88
CA ASP A 60 -27.29 2.12 -25.80
C ASP A 60 -27.51 3.64 -25.51
N ARG A 61 -27.49 4.08 -24.26
CA ARG A 61 -27.56 5.48 -23.84
C ARG A 61 -26.27 5.86 -23.12
N ASP A 62 -25.75 7.02 -23.47
CA ASP A 62 -24.63 7.61 -22.74
C ASP A 62 -25.12 8.19 -21.41
N GLY A 63 -24.27 8.12 -20.39
CA GLY A 63 -24.47 8.85 -19.14
C GLY A 63 -23.19 9.55 -18.70
N PHE A 64 -23.34 10.43 -17.71
CA PHE A 64 -22.25 11.22 -17.15
C PHE A 64 -22.06 10.85 -15.69
N ILE A 65 -20.83 10.53 -15.32
CA ILE A 65 -20.43 10.32 -13.93
C ILE A 65 -19.93 11.66 -13.39
N ASP A 66 -20.47 12.12 -12.26
CA ASP A 66 -20.03 13.39 -11.66
C ASP A 66 -18.53 13.36 -11.33
N LEU A 67 -18.07 12.28 -10.70
CA LEU A 67 -16.66 12.01 -10.49
C LEU A 67 -16.34 10.52 -10.50
N LEU A 68 -15.31 10.13 -11.24
CA LEU A 68 -14.75 8.79 -11.21
C LEU A 68 -13.26 8.84 -10.91
N TRP A 69 -12.88 8.56 -9.66
CA TRP A 69 -11.53 8.14 -9.36
C TRP A 69 -11.43 6.64 -9.61
N LYS A 70 -11.01 6.28 -10.83
CA LYS A 70 -10.82 4.90 -11.31
C LYS A 70 -10.15 4.02 -10.25
N GLY A 71 -10.67 2.81 -10.04
CA GLY A 71 -10.15 1.85 -9.06
C GLY A 71 -10.29 2.23 -7.59
N VAL A 72 -10.80 3.43 -7.28
CA VAL A 72 -10.91 3.95 -5.91
C VAL A 72 -12.36 4.25 -5.57
N ILE A 73 -12.94 5.32 -6.11
CA ILE A 73 -14.27 5.80 -5.74
C ILE A 73 -15.01 6.39 -6.94
N LEU A 74 -16.29 6.05 -7.05
CA LEU A 74 -17.24 6.74 -7.91
C LEU A 74 -18.16 7.60 -7.05
N VAL A 75 -18.34 8.86 -7.42
CA VAL A 75 -19.24 9.77 -6.73
C VAL A 75 -20.37 10.21 -7.65
N GLU A 76 -21.60 10.08 -7.18
CA GLU A 76 -22.81 10.58 -7.86
C GLU A 76 -23.55 11.54 -6.91
N MET A 77 -23.74 12.77 -7.36
CA MET A 77 -24.42 13.83 -6.65
C MET A 77 -25.89 13.86 -7.06
N LYS A 78 -26.74 14.35 -6.15
CA LYS A 78 -28.12 14.74 -6.45
C LYS A 78 -28.42 16.08 -5.80
N SER A 79 -29.43 16.78 -6.31
CA SER A 79 -29.98 17.97 -5.62
C SER A 79 -30.52 17.60 -4.24
N ARG A 80 -30.51 18.54 -3.28
CA ARG A 80 -30.88 18.26 -1.87
C ARG A 80 -32.27 17.64 -1.72
N GLY A 81 -32.38 16.61 -0.89
CA GLY A 81 -33.62 15.90 -0.59
C GLY A 81 -34.08 14.90 -1.65
N LYS A 82 -33.27 14.66 -2.69
CA LYS A 82 -33.54 13.63 -3.72
C LYS A 82 -33.17 12.23 -3.22
N ASP A 83 -33.68 11.22 -3.94
CA ASP A 83 -33.48 9.81 -3.58
C ASP A 83 -32.07 9.32 -3.95
N LEU A 84 -31.24 9.13 -2.94
CA LEU A 84 -29.88 8.59 -3.04
C LEU A 84 -29.83 7.14 -3.53
N SER A 85 -30.93 6.38 -3.42
CA SER A 85 -30.98 4.99 -3.90
C SER A 85 -30.97 4.94 -5.42
N LYS A 86 -31.60 5.92 -6.08
CA LYS A 86 -31.53 6.08 -7.54
C LYS A 86 -30.12 6.48 -8.00
N ALA A 87 -29.46 7.37 -7.25
CA ALA A 87 -28.07 7.74 -7.52
C ALA A 87 -27.13 6.53 -7.43
N TYR A 88 -27.34 5.66 -6.44
CA TYR A 88 -26.56 4.43 -6.31
C TYR A 88 -26.79 3.48 -7.48
N GLN A 89 -28.04 3.25 -7.88
CA GLN A 89 -28.33 2.40 -9.04
C GLN A 89 -27.68 2.97 -10.31
N GLN A 90 -27.76 4.29 -10.50
CA GLN A 90 -27.10 4.97 -11.60
C GLN A 90 -25.59 4.76 -11.61
N ALA A 91 -24.93 4.81 -10.45
CA ALA A 91 -23.50 4.54 -10.31
C ALA A 91 -23.15 3.10 -10.74
N ILE A 92 -23.95 2.11 -10.35
CA ILE A 92 -23.77 0.70 -10.72
C ILE A 92 -23.98 0.48 -12.23
N ASP A 93 -24.94 1.17 -12.85
CA ASP A 93 -25.23 1.02 -14.28
C ASP A 93 -24.07 1.44 -15.20
N TYR A 94 -23.05 2.12 -14.68
CA TYR A 94 -21.82 2.49 -15.39
C TYR A 94 -20.78 1.38 -15.46
N PHE A 95 -20.85 0.38 -14.57
CA PHE A 95 -19.79 -0.63 -14.42
C PHE A 95 -19.48 -1.41 -15.72
N PRO A 96 -20.47 -1.80 -16.55
CA PRO A 96 -20.20 -2.49 -17.81
C PRO A 96 -19.36 -1.67 -18.82
N GLY A 97 -19.31 -0.34 -18.65
CA GLY A 97 -18.53 0.56 -19.50
C GLY A 97 -17.09 0.80 -19.01
N LEU A 98 -16.71 0.24 -17.86
CA LEU A 98 -15.39 0.39 -17.26
C LEU A 98 -14.56 -0.88 -17.45
N LYS A 99 -13.24 -0.72 -17.57
CA LYS A 99 -12.31 -1.85 -17.53
C LYS A 99 -12.29 -2.42 -16.11
N ASP A 100 -12.04 -3.72 -15.97
CA ASP A 100 -12.03 -4.40 -14.66
C ASP A 100 -11.11 -3.70 -13.65
N TYR A 101 -9.95 -3.23 -14.09
CA TYR A 101 -8.96 -2.52 -13.26
C TYR A 101 -9.28 -1.03 -12.99
N ASP A 102 -10.35 -0.51 -13.60
CA ASP A 102 -10.89 0.83 -13.39
C ASP A 102 -12.15 0.82 -12.50
N LEU A 103 -12.71 -0.36 -12.21
CA LEU A 103 -13.90 -0.49 -11.37
C LEU A 103 -13.66 0.10 -9.97
N PRO A 104 -14.55 0.98 -9.47
CA PRO A 104 -14.37 1.61 -8.17
C PRO A 104 -14.59 0.60 -7.04
N LYS A 105 -13.85 0.74 -5.94
CA LYS A 105 -14.03 -0.06 -4.71
C LYS A 105 -15.09 0.55 -3.79
N TYR A 106 -15.29 1.86 -3.91
CA TYR A 106 -16.25 2.63 -3.13
C TYR A 106 -17.24 3.36 -4.05
N ILE A 107 -18.49 3.47 -3.61
CA ILE A 107 -19.45 4.40 -4.20
C ILE A 107 -19.89 5.39 -3.13
N LEU A 108 -19.74 6.68 -3.40
CA LEU A 108 -20.33 7.73 -2.58
C LEU A 108 -21.50 8.34 -3.34
N VAL A 109 -22.65 8.41 -2.69
CA VAL A 109 -23.77 9.21 -3.19
C VAL A 109 -24.10 10.29 -2.18
N SER A 110 -24.41 11.49 -2.67
CA SER A 110 -24.68 12.64 -1.81
C SER A 110 -25.73 13.56 -2.38
N ASP A 111 -26.52 14.16 -1.50
CA ASP A 111 -27.47 15.22 -1.84
C ASP A 111 -27.09 16.57 -1.20
N PHE A 112 -25.79 16.79 -0.98
CA PHE A 112 -25.19 17.90 -0.22
C PHE A 112 -25.43 17.83 1.30
N GLU A 113 -26.57 17.32 1.76
CA GLU A 113 -26.90 17.20 3.18
C GLU A 113 -26.52 15.85 3.77
N LYS A 114 -26.67 14.76 3.00
CA LYS A 114 -26.38 13.40 3.43
C LYS A 114 -25.30 12.80 2.57
N PHE A 115 -24.35 12.15 3.23
CA PHE A 115 -23.45 11.20 2.59
C PHE A 115 -23.95 9.79 2.80
N ARG A 116 -23.97 9.00 1.71
CA ARG A 116 -24.10 7.55 1.78
C ARG A 116 -22.93 6.90 1.04
N LEU A 117 -22.04 6.29 1.81
CA LEU A 117 -20.86 5.59 1.33
C LEU A 117 -21.14 4.08 1.33
N TYR A 118 -20.84 3.44 0.21
CA TYR A 118 -20.85 1.99 0.03
C TYR A 118 -19.42 1.50 -0.14
N ASP A 119 -19.02 0.52 0.65
CA ASP A 119 -17.81 -0.27 0.46
C ASP A 119 -18.21 -1.56 -0.27
N LEU A 120 -17.82 -1.70 -1.54
CA LEU A 120 -18.22 -2.82 -2.39
C LEU A 120 -17.43 -4.09 -2.10
N GLU A 121 -16.24 -3.96 -1.52
CA GLU A 121 -15.41 -5.10 -1.14
C GLU A 121 -15.94 -5.77 0.13
N GLU A 122 -16.35 -4.95 1.11
CA GLU A 122 -16.90 -5.44 2.38
C GLU A 122 -18.42 -5.59 2.37
N ASN A 123 -19.07 -5.12 1.31
CA ASN A 123 -20.52 -5.05 1.20
C ASN A 123 -21.16 -4.34 2.40
N THR A 124 -20.57 -3.21 2.81
CA THR A 124 -21.08 -2.37 3.92
C THR A 124 -21.55 -1.02 3.42
N GLN A 125 -22.46 -0.40 4.18
CA GLN A 125 -23.02 0.90 3.87
C GLN A 125 -23.03 1.78 5.12
N HIS A 126 -22.64 3.03 4.96
CA HIS A 126 -22.69 4.05 6.00
C HIS A 126 -23.44 5.27 5.49
N GLU A 127 -24.42 5.75 6.26
CA GLU A 127 -25.16 6.98 5.97
C GLU A 127 -25.03 7.94 7.15
N PHE A 128 -24.69 9.20 6.88
CA PHE A 128 -24.57 10.24 7.90
C PHE A 128 -24.78 11.63 7.30
N LEU A 129 -25.08 12.62 8.14
CA LEU A 129 -25.27 14.01 7.72
C LEU A 129 -23.92 14.71 7.53
N LEU A 130 -23.87 15.68 6.62
CA LEU A 130 -22.69 16.50 6.35
C LEU A 130 -22.11 17.11 7.63
N LYS A 131 -22.97 17.62 8.53
CA LYS A 131 -22.53 18.19 9.83
C LYS A 131 -21.74 17.20 10.70
N ASP A 132 -21.96 15.90 10.52
CA ASP A 132 -21.32 14.82 11.27
C ASP A 132 -20.10 14.26 10.52
N PHE A 133 -19.72 14.84 9.37
CA PHE A 133 -18.61 14.36 8.55
C PHE A 133 -17.28 14.29 9.32
N TYR A 134 -16.99 15.27 10.18
CA TYR A 134 -15.78 15.27 11.01
C TYR A 134 -15.67 14.03 11.94
N GLN A 135 -16.80 13.45 12.35
CA GLN A 135 -16.82 12.21 13.16
C GLN A 135 -16.57 10.98 12.29
N ASN A 136 -16.90 11.07 11.00
CA ASN A 136 -16.92 9.98 10.04
C ASN A 136 -15.75 10.01 9.04
N VAL A 137 -14.82 10.97 9.11
CA VAL A 137 -13.67 11.08 8.19
C VAL A 137 -12.84 9.80 8.07
N LYS A 138 -12.84 8.95 9.11
CA LYS A 138 -12.13 7.66 9.10
C LYS A 138 -12.71 6.67 8.09
N LEU A 139 -14.00 6.76 7.74
CA LEU A 139 -14.61 5.95 6.68
C LEU A 139 -13.93 6.18 5.32
N PHE A 140 -13.30 7.35 5.14
CA PHE A 140 -12.60 7.74 3.92
C PHE A 140 -11.08 7.62 4.03
N GLY A 141 -10.56 6.87 5.02
CA GLY A 141 -9.13 6.63 5.17
C GLY A 141 -8.45 6.04 3.93
N PHE A 142 -9.22 5.32 3.10
CA PHE A 142 -8.76 4.80 1.82
C PHE A 142 -8.27 5.89 0.84
N ILE A 143 -8.80 7.12 0.93
CA ILE A 143 -8.36 8.26 0.10
C ILE A 143 -6.91 8.64 0.42
N LEU A 144 -6.51 8.49 1.68
CA LEU A 144 -5.16 8.80 2.15
C LEU A 144 -4.19 7.59 2.07
N GLY A 145 -4.65 6.43 1.58
CA GLY A 145 -3.91 5.18 1.65
C GLY A 145 -3.82 4.59 3.07
N TYR A 146 -4.59 5.12 4.02
CA TYR A 146 -4.68 4.60 5.38
C TYR A 146 -5.68 3.44 5.45
N GLN A 147 -5.30 2.27 4.95
CA GLN A 147 -6.04 1.03 5.25
C GLN A 147 -5.19 0.13 6.17
N THR A 148 -5.65 -0.04 7.40
CA THR A 148 -5.05 -0.98 8.36
C THR A 148 -6.04 -2.10 8.62
N LYS A 149 -6.14 -3.04 7.68
CA LYS A 149 -6.82 -4.32 7.97
C LYS A 149 -5.86 -5.31 8.62
N SER A 150 -6.43 -6.18 9.43
CA SER A 150 -5.75 -7.31 10.04
C SER A 150 -5.45 -8.36 8.98
N TYR A 151 -4.17 -8.57 8.68
CA TYR A 151 -3.70 -9.53 7.70
C TYR A 151 -3.97 -10.99 8.10
N LYS A 152 -4.33 -11.82 7.13
CA LYS A 152 -4.17 -13.27 7.23
C LYS A 152 -3.40 -13.75 5.99
N SER A 153 -2.36 -14.57 6.18
CA SER A 153 -1.57 -15.11 5.07
C SER A 153 -2.39 -15.97 4.10
N GLU A 154 -3.53 -16.53 4.56
CA GLU A 154 -4.42 -17.42 3.79
C GLU A 154 -5.62 -16.68 3.15
N ASP A 155 -5.58 -15.34 3.11
CA ASP A 155 -6.63 -14.55 2.48
C ASP A 155 -6.72 -14.86 0.97
N PRO A 156 -7.92 -15.08 0.39
CA PRO A 156 -8.11 -15.23 -1.04
C PRO A 156 -7.42 -14.14 -1.88
N VAL A 157 -7.36 -12.91 -1.37
CA VAL A 157 -6.69 -11.77 -2.03
C VAL A 157 -5.21 -12.04 -2.24
N ASN A 158 -4.57 -12.73 -1.29
CA ASN A 158 -3.18 -13.14 -1.42
C ASN A 158 -3.02 -14.12 -2.60
N MET A 159 -3.80 -15.21 -2.63
CA MET A 159 -3.68 -16.20 -3.71
C MET A 159 -3.90 -15.60 -5.10
N GLU A 160 -4.84 -14.67 -5.22
CA GLU A 160 -5.08 -13.95 -6.46
C GLU A 160 -3.87 -13.10 -6.87
N ALA A 161 -3.29 -12.35 -5.93
CA ALA A 161 -2.12 -11.51 -6.19
C ALA A 161 -0.89 -12.32 -6.64
N ALA A 162 -0.59 -13.43 -5.95
CA ALA A 162 0.48 -14.34 -6.37
C ALA A 162 0.19 -14.93 -7.75
N GLY A 163 -1.05 -15.32 -8.04
CA GLY A 163 -1.44 -15.85 -9.35
C GLY A 163 -1.25 -14.84 -10.48
N ARG A 164 -1.65 -13.57 -10.29
CA ARG A 164 -1.47 -12.51 -11.30
C ARG A 164 0.01 -12.19 -11.55
N MET A 165 0.81 -12.10 -10.49
CA MET A 165 2.25 -11.87 -10.61
C MET A 165 2.99 -13.06 -11.22
N GLY A 166 2.60 -14.30 -10.87
CA GLY A 166 3.14 -15.52 -11.49
C GLY A 166 2.85 -15.59 -12.99
N LYS A 167 1.66 -15.15 -13.42
CA LYS A 167 1.35 -15.03 -14.85
C LYS A 167 2.28 -14.03 -15.56
N LEU A 168 2.57 -12.89 -14.95
CA LEU A 168 3.49 -11.90 -15.52
C LEU A 168 4.92 -12.47 -15.63
N HIS A 169 5.38 -13.17 -14.59
CA HIS A 169 6.64 -13.90 -14.58
C HIS A 169 6.75 -14.85 -15.77
N ASP A 170 5.77 -15.74 -15.91
CA ASP A 170 5.80 -16.79 -16.94
C ASP A 170 5.80 -16.19 -18.34
N GLN A 171 5.04 -15.12 -18.58
CA GLN A 171 5.02 -14.42 -19.86
C GLN A 171 6.36 -13.77 -20.21
N LEU A 172 7.06 -13.16 -19.25
CA LEU A 172 8.39 -12.61 -19.48
C LEU A 172 9.42 -13.72 -19.76
N LYS A 173 9.32 -14.84 -19.02
CA LYS A 173 10.17 -16.01 -19.23
C LYS A 173 9.98 -16.64 -20.61
N GLU A 174 8.74 -16.75 -21.07
CA GLU A 174 8.39 -17.32 -22.38
C GLU A 174 9.02 -16.54 -23.56
N ILE A 175 9.23 -15.24 -23.41
CA ILE A 175 9.90 -14.40 -24.42
C ILE A 175 11.43 -14.33 -24.25
N GLY A 176 11.98 -15.10 -23.31
CA GLY A 176 13.43 -15.20 -23.07
C GLY A 176 14.01 -14.17 -22.11
N TYR A 177 13.18 -13.46 -21.34
CA TYR A 177 13.64 -12.65 -20.21
C TYR A 177 13.59 -13.52 -18.95
N ASP A 178 14.70 -14.16 -18.60
CA ASP A 178 14.77 -15.19 -17.55
C ASP A 178 15.93 -14.94 -16.56
N GLY A 179 16.18 -15.93 -15.70
CA GLY A 179 17.30 -15.90 -14.75
C GLY A 179 17.19 -14.79 -13.70
N HIS A 180 18.35 -14.35 -13.23
CA HIS A 180 18.48 -13.33 -12.18
C HIS A 180 17.77 -12.02 -12.57
N GLU A 181 17.88 -11.63 -13.83
CA GLU A 181 17.31 -10.39 -14.35
C GLU A 181 15.78 -10.38 -14.28
N LEU A 182 15.11 -11.49 -14.59
CA LEU A 182 13.66 -11.65 -14.43
C LEU A 182 13.24 -11.48 -12.98
N GLU A 183 13.95 -12.14 -12.08
CA GLU A 183 13.63 -12.18 -10.67
C GLU A 183 13.75 -10.80 -10.00
N VAL A 184 14.84 -10.08 -10.26
CA VAL A 184 15.01 -8.70 -9.77
C VAL A 184 13.97 -7.77 -10.40
N TYR A 185 13.63 -7.95 -11.68
CA TYR A 185 12.65 -7.12 -12.36
C TYR A 185 11.25 -7.26 -11.74
N LEU A 186 10.81 -8.48 -11.44
CA LEU A 186 9.53 -8.72 -10.79
C LEU A 186 9.47 -8.17 -9.37
N VAL A 187 10.56 -8.31 -8.60
CA VAL A 187 10.62 -7.74 -7.24
C VAL A 187 10.52 -6.22 -7.27
N ARG A 188 11.11 -5.56 -8.29
CA ARG A 188 10.97 -4.11 -8.50
C ARG A 188 9.55 -3.70 -8.87
N ILE A 189 8.88 -4.46 -9.75
CA ILE A 189 7.46 -4.25 -10.06
C ILE A 189 6.62 -4.40 -8.80
N LEU A 190 6.84 -5.47 -8.05
CA LEU A 190 6.11 -5.77 -6.82
C LEU A 190 6.28 -4.68 -5.77
N PHE A 191 7.49 -4.13 -5.63
CA PHE A 191 7.72 -2.94 -4.82
C PHE A 191 6.86 -1.77 -5.30
N CYS A 192 6.79 -1.50 -6.61
CA CYS A 192 6.01 -0.38 -7.15
C CYS A 192 4.50 -0.52 -6.88
N LEU A 193 3.97 -1.73 -7.07
CA LEU A 193 2.58 -2.09 -6.78
C LEU A 193 2.24 -1.86 -5.31
N PHE A 194 3.11 -2.29 -4.41
CA PHE A 194 2.93 -2.04 -2.98
C PHE A 194 3.08 -0.55 -2.62
N ALA A 195 4.02 0.13 -3.25
CA ALA A 195 4.35 1.52 -2.95
C ALA A 195 3.19 2.48 -3.26
N GLU A 196 2.46 2.27 -4.36
CA GLU A 196 1.28 3.10 -4.67
C GLU A 196 0.09 2.86 -3.73
N ASP A 197 -0.01 1.69 -3.11
CA ASP A 197 -1.10 1.37 -2.19
C ASP A 197 -0.81 1.68 -0.73
N THR A 198 0.47 1.88 -0.37
CA THR A 198 0.90 2.11 1.01
C THR A 198 1.42 3.52 1.27
N SER A 199 1.09 4.49 0.42
CA SER A 199 1.50 5.90 0.55
C SER A 199 3.01 6.17 0.39
N ILE A 200 3.77 5.22 -0.16
CA ILE A 200 5.16 5.47 -0.59
C ILE A 200 5.11 6.31 -1.87
N PHE A 201 4.29 5.91 -2.83
CA PHE A 201 3.88 6.73 -3.96
C PHE A 201 2.52 7.35 -3.65
N GLU A 202 2.13 8.35 -4.44
CA GLU A 202 0.74 8.80 -4.42
C GLU A 202 -0.17 7.65 -4.88
N LYS A 203 -1.41 7.60 -4.38
CA LYS A 203 -2.35 6.51 -4.69
C LYS A 203 -2.56 6.44 -6.20
N ARG A 204 -2.44 5.23 -6.77
CA ARG A 204 -2.52 4.94 -8.22
C ARG A 204 -1.44 5.58 -9.10
N TYR A 205 -0.40 6.20 -8.53
CA TYR A 205 0.55 6.96 -9.34
C TYR A 205 1.34 6.08 -10.33
N PHE A 206 1.63 4.83 -9.95
CA PHE A 206 2.31 3.89 -10.83
C PHE A 206 1.38 3.39 -11.94
N GLN A 207 0.14 3.03 -11.59
CA GLN A 207 -0.89 2.67 -12.58
C GLN A 207 -1.13 3.80 -13.58
N ASP A 208 -1.37 5.02 -13.09
CA ASP A 208 -1.68 6.17 -13.94
C ASP A 208 -0.51 6.54 -14.85
N TYR A 209 0.74 6.38 -14.37
CA TYR A 209 1.92 6.54 -15.20
C TYR A 209 1.94 5.54 -16.36
N ILE A 210 1.66 4.25 -16.11
CA ILE A 210 1.56 3.25 -17.17
C ILE A 210 0.43 3.59 -18.13
N GLU A 211 -0.75 3.94 -17.63
CA GLU A 211 -1.92 4.24 -18.47
C GLU A 211 -1.71 5.45 -19.38
N GLN A 212 -1.05 6.50 -18.87
CA GLN A 212 -0.94 7.78 -19.56
C GLN A 212 0.34 7.94 -20.39
N LYS A 213 1.42 7.25 -20.02
CA LYS A 213 2.75 7.44 -20.62
C LYS A 213 3.23 6.28 -21.47
N THR A 214 2.49 5.17 -21.52
CA THR A 214 2.85 4.00 -22.34
C THR A 214 1.76 3.68 -23.35
N ALA A 215 2.16 3.18 -24.52
CA ALA A 215 1.27 2.78 -25.59
C ALA A 215 0.40 1.57 -25.20
N GLU A 216 -0.85 1.54 -25.68
CA GLU A 216 -1.78 0.43 -25.38
C GLU A 216 -1.34 -0.93 -25.93
N ASP A 217 -0.48 -0.95 -26.95
CA ASP A 217 0.10 -2.19 -27.49
C ASP A 217 1.33 -2.69 -26.69
N GLY A 218 1.79 -1.94 -25.69
CA GLY A 218 2.83 -2.33 -24.74
C GLY A 218 4.27 -2.15 -25.24
N HIS A 219 4.50 -1.73 -26.49
CA HIS A 219 5.84 -1.77 -27.10
C HIS A 219 6.89 -0.90 -26.40
N ASP A 220 6.48 0.17 -25.71
CA ASP A 220 7.34 1.14 -25.03
C ASP A 220 7.42 0.94 -23.50
N LEU A 221 6.61 0.04 -22.92
CA LEU A 221 6.47 -0.13 -21.48
C LEU A 221 7.80 -0.45 -20.78
N ALA A 222 8.60 -1.36 -21.35
CA ALA A 222 9.90 -1.72 -20.78
C ALA A 222 10.86 -0.53 -20.68
N ALA A 223 10.84 0.37 -21.67
CA ALA A 223 11.69 1.56 -21.67
C ALA A 223 11.25 2.55 -20.58
N HIS A 224 9.94 2.72 -20.39
CA HIS A 224 9.38 3.55 -19.32
C HIS A 224 9.68 2.98 -17.92
N LEU A 225 9.59 1.66 -17.74
CA LEU A 225 9.96 0.99 -16.49
C LEU A 225 11.45 1.12 -16.19
N ALA A 226 12.33 0.99 -17.19
CA ALA A 226 13.76 1.19 -17.02
C ALA A 226 14.09 2.62 -16.55
N GLN A 227 13.44 3.63 -17.14
CA GLN A 227 13.55 5.02 -16.69
C GLN A 227 13.04 5.19 -15.26
N LEU A 228 11.87 4.63 -14.93
CA LEU A 228 11.32 4.68 -13.59
C LEU A 228 12.30 4.07 -12.56
N PHE A 229 12.82 2.87 -12.81
CA PHE A 229 13.77 2.22 -11.89
C PHE A 229 15.04 3.04 -11.70
N HIS A 230 15.51 3.71 -12.74
CA HIS A 230 16.60 4.67 -12.61
C HIS A 230 16.23 5.86 -11.70
N ILE A 231 15.01 6.40 -11.81
CA ILE A 231 14.53 7.52 -10.99
C ILE A 231 14.33 7.12 -9.52
N LEU A 232 13.85 5.92 -9.25
CA LEU A 232 13.75 5.36 -7.89
C LEU A 232 15.13 5.16 -7.24
N ASN A 233 16.19 5.08 -8.05
CA ASN A 233 17.60 5.04 -7.60
C ASN A 233 18.33 6.39 -7.66
N THR A 234 17.69 7.47 -8.12
CA THR A 234 18.34 8.78 -8.30
C THR A 234 17.80 9.81 -7.31
N PRO A 235 18.64 10.31 -6.38
CA PRO A 235 18.26 11.40 -5.47
C PRO A 235 17.72 12.61 -6.24
N ALA A 236 16.71 13.29 -5.70
CA ALA A 236 15.99 14.35 -6.38
C ALA A 236 16.91 15.47 -6.90
N GLU A 237 17.92 15.84 -6.12
CA GLU A 237 18.91 16.86 -6.44
C GLU A 237 19.89 16.46 -7.56
N LYS A 238 19.98 15.17 -7.89
CA LYS A 238 20.82 14.63 -8.97
C LYS A 238 20.04 14.35 -10.25
N ARG A 239 18.71 14.52 -10.25
CA ARG A 239 17.88 14.32 -11.43
C ARG A 239 18.12 15.43 -12.46
N LEU A 240 17.92 15.10 -13.73
CA LEU A 240 18.01 16.07 -14.82
C LEU A 240 16.93 17.13 -14.66
N LYS A 241 17.26 18.40 -14.90
CA LYS A 241 16.35 19.54 -14.67
C LYS A 241 15.14 19.57 -15.60
N ASN A 242 15.21 18.87 -16.73
CA ASN A 242 14.19 18.80 -17.78
C ASN A 242 13.53 17.42 -17.88
N ILE A 243 13.63 16.59 -16.83
CA ILE A 243 12.94 15.31 -16.78
C ILE A 243 11.42 15.50 -16.86
N ASP A 244 10.71 14.52 -17.42
CA ASP A 244 9.24 14.49 -17.43
C ASP A 244 8.68 14.60 -15.99
N GLU A 245 7.65 15.44 -15.83
CA GLU A 245 7.08 15.75 -14.52
C GLU A 245 6.45 14.54 -13.82
N HIS A 246 5.89 13.58 -14.57
CA HIS A 246 5.30 12.37 -14.01
C HIS A 246 6.38 11.43 -13.50
N LEU A 247 7.50 11.32 -14.21
CA LEU A 247 8.66 10.60 -13.69
C LEU A 247 9.23 11.27 -12.45
N ASN A 248 9.29 12.60 -12.43
CA ASN A 248 9.86 13.32 -11.29
C ASN A 248 9.02 13.24 -10.02
N GLY A 249 7.72 12.94 -10.13
CA GLY A 249 6.85 12.76 -8.98
C GLY A 249 7.15 11.52 -8.15
N PHE A 250 7.87 10.53 -8.69
CA PHE A 250 8.30 9.36 -7.93
C PHE A 250 9.39 9.74 -6.91
N PRO A 251 9.32 9.23 -5.67
CA PRO A 251 10.32 9.51 -4.65
C PRO A 251 11.65 8.82 -4.97
N TYR A 252 12.70 9.25 -4.27
CA TYR A 252 13.93 8.47 -4.19
C TYR A 252 13.76 7.37 -3.14
N VAL A 253 13.99 6.11 -3.52
CA VAL A 253 13.78 4.95 -2.66
C VAL A 253 15.11 4.47 -2.08
N ASN A 254 16.02 3.99 -2.96
CA ASN A 254 17.27 3.25 -2.71
C ASN A 254 17.43 2.57 -1.34
N GLY A 255 17.61 1.25 -1.39
CA GLY A 255 18.33 0.42 -0.40
C GLY A 255 18.85 -0.81 -1.13
N LYS A 256 19.80 -0.62 -2.06
CA LYS A 256 20.32 -1.61 -3.04
C LYS A 256 19.32 -2.17 -4.07
N LEU A 257 18.02 -2.26 -3.79
CA LEU A 257 17.01 -2.85 -4.67
C LEU A 257 17.04 -2.33 -6.13
N PHE A 258 17.21 -1.02 -6.31
CA PHE A 258 17.25 -0.37 -7.63
C PHE A 258 18.68 -0.05 -8.11
N ALA A 259 19.72 -0.52 -7.41
CA ALA A 259 21.10 -0.16 -7.70
C ALA A 259 21.65 -0.89 -8.94
N GLU A 260 21.22 -2.15 -9.14
CA GLU A 260 21.65 -2.96 -10.26
C GLU A 260 21.03 -2.50 -11.59
N TYR A 261 21.85 -2.40 -12.63
CA TYR A 261 21.35 -2.21 -13.98
C TYR A 261 20.78 -3.53 -14.50
N LEU A 262 19.54 -3.50 -14.99
CA LEU A 262 18.93 -4.65 -15.66
C LEU A 262 18.84 -4.37 -17.17
N PRO A 263 19.07 -5.38 -18.03
CA PRO A 263 18.76 -5.26 -19.44
C PRO A 263 17.26 -4.95 -19.62
N PRO A 264 16.88 -4.21 -20.67
CA PRO A 264 15.47 -3.94 -20.92
C PRO A 264 14.71 -5.22 -21.28
N ALA A 265 13.56 -5.43 -20.65
CA ALA A 265 12.59 -6.46 -21.04
C ALA A 265 11.83 -6.05 -22.32
N SER A 266 10.80 -6.82 -22.69
CA SER A 266 9.85 -6.47 -23.74
C SER A 266 8.43 -6.81 -23.30
N PHE A 267 7.45 -6.05 -23.76
CA PHE A 267 6.04 -6.22 -23.42
C PHE A 267 5.19 -6.15 -24.68
N ASP A 268 4.14 -6.96 -24.71
CA ASP A 268 3.02 -6.81 -25.64
C ASP A 268 1.79 -6.26 -24.91
N ARG A 269 0.69 -6.09 -25.65
CA ARG A 269 -0.60 -5.64 -25.12
C ARG A 269 -1.06 -6.50 -23.94
N LYS A 270 -0.92 -7.82 -24.05
CA LYS A 270 -1.42 -8.76 -23.05
C LYS A 270 -0.62 -8.67 -21.75
N MET A 271 0.71 -8.56 -21.84
CA MET A 271 1.57 -8.37 -20.66
C MET A 271 1.31 -7.01 -19.99
N ARG A 272 1.11 -5.95 -20.78
CA ARG A 272 0.70 -4.64 -20.25
C ARG A 272 -0.62 -4.71 -19.50
N GLU A 273 -1.62 -5.39 -20.06
CA GLU A 273 -2.92 -5.60 -19.41
C GLU A 273 -2.77 -6.42 -18.12
N VAL A 274 -1.93 -7.45 -18.10
CA VAL A 274 -1.66 -8.23 -16.87
C VAL A 274 -1.05 -7.34 -15.79
N LEU A 275 -0.09 -6.48 -16.13
CA LEU A 275 0.49 -5.55 -15.17
C LEU A 275 -0.54 -4.53 -14.64
N LEU A 276 -1.37 -3.94 -15.50
CA LEU A 276 -2.45 -3.04 -15.06
C LEU A 276 -3.48 -3.74 -14.18
N ASN A 277 -3.78 -5.02 -14.47
CA ASN A 277 -4.61 -5.83 -13.59
C ASN A 277 -3.91 -6.08 -12.24
N CYS A 278 -2.59 -6.21 -12.18
CA CYS A 278 -1.89 -6.25 -10.89
C CYS A 278 -2.06 -4.94 -10.12
N CYS A 279 -1.98 -3.77 -10.77
CA CYS A 279 -2.21 -2.46 -10.14
C CYS A 279 -3.62 -2.28 -9.54
N ALA A 280 -4.62 -2.99 -10.07
CA ALA A 280 -6.00 -2.89 -9.58
C ALA A 280 -6.20 -3.49 -8.17
N LEU A 281 -5.36 -4.45 -7.80
CA LEU A 281 -5.43 -5.08 -6.48
C LEU A 281 -5.07 -4.06 -5.39
N ASP A 282 -5.56 -4.28 -4.16
CA ASP A 282 -5.13 -3.48 -3.01
C ASP A 282 -3.95 -4.17 -2.30
N TRP A 283 -2.73 -3.79 -2.68
CA TRP A 283 -1.50 -4.33 -2.11
C TRP A 283 -1.28 -3.92 -0.66
N SER A 284 -2.00 -2.93 -0.15
CA SER A 284 -1.99 -2.59 1.28
C SER A 284 -2.61 -3.68 2.15
N LYS A 285 -3.51 -4.50 1.60
CA LYS A 285 -4.17 -5.62 2.30
C LYS A 285 -3.38 -6.93 2.21
N ILE A 286 -2.38 -6.98 1.35
CA ILE A 286 -1.62 -8.19 1.07
C ILE A 286 -0.57 -8.39 2.17
N SER A 287 -0.61 -9.57 2.79
CA SER A 287 0.41 -9.94 3.77
C SER A 287 1.75 -10.08 3.07
N PRO A 288 2.86 -9.52 3.58
CA PRO A 288 4.18 -9.84 3.05
C PRO A 288 4.50 -11.35 3.07
N ALA A 289 3.77 -12.18 3.83
CA ALA A 289 3.88 -13.64 3.67
C ALA A 289 3.51 -14.14 2.24
N ILE A 290 2.82 -13.32 1.43
CA ILE A 290 2.52 -13.60 0.01
C ILE A 290 3.76 -13.95 -0.79
N PHE A 291 4.88 -13.31 -0.44
CA PHE A 291 6.15 -13.46 -1.14
C PHE A 291 6.56 -14.93 -1.19
N GLY A 292 6.30 -15.70 -0.13
CA GLY A 292 6.54 -17.14 -0.11
C GLY A 292 5.64 -17.93 -1.08
N SER A 293 4.38 -17.52 -1.26
CA SER A 293 3.46 -18.17 -2.19
C SER A 293 3.71 -17.79 -3.66
N LEU A 294 4.03 -16.52 -3.93
CA LEU A 294 4.47 -16.06 -5.25
C LEU A 294 5.73 -16.81 -5.68
N PHE A 295 6.69 -16.94 -4.77
CA PHE A 295 7.93 -17.66 -5.04
C PHE A 295 7.67 -19.14 -5.36
N GLN A 296 6.79 -19.79 -4.60
CA GLN A 296 6.41 -21.18 -4.88
C GLN A 296 5.72 -21.39 -6.21
N SER A 297 5.00 -20.38 -6.73
CA SER A 297 4.33 -20.49 -8.02
C SER A 297 5.27 -20.30 -9.20
N VAL A 298 6.35 -19.55 -9.03
CA VAL A 298 7.33 -19.29 -10.12
C VAL A 298 8.46 -20.32 -10.17
N MET A 299 8.74 -21.03 -9.07
CA MET A 299 9.73 -22.11 -9.04
C MET A 299 9.28 -23.38 -9.78
N ASN A 300 10.23 -24.07 -10.42
CA ASN A 300 10.00 -25.40 -10.97
C ASN A 300 9.61 -26.41 -9.87
N PRO A 301 8.56 -27.25 -10.05
CA PRO A 301 8.15 -28.25 -9.07
C PRO A 301 9.22 -29.25 -8.61
N GLN A 302 10.25 -29.50 -9.43
CA GLN A 302 11.35 -30.41 -9.11
C GLN A 302 12.43 -29.72 -8.27
N GLU A 303 12.80 -28.48 -8.63
CA GLU A 303 13.69 -27.63 -7.83
C GLU A 303 13.07 -27.33 -6.45
N ARG A 304 11.77 -27.02 -6.42
CA ARG A 304 11.01 -26.79 -5.18
C ARG A 304 11.09 -27.96 -4.20
N ARG A 305 11.02 -29.21 -4.71
CA ARG A 305 11.14 -30.42 -3.88
C ARG A 305 12.56 -30.66 -3.41
N ASN A 306 13.55 -30.44 -4.26
CA ASN A 306 14.96 -30.67 -3.92
C ASN A 306 15.48 -29.66 -2.89
N LEU A 307 15.08 -28.39 -2.99
CA LEU A 307 15.47 -27.32 -2.08
C LEU A 307 14.64 -27.29 -0.79
N GLY A 308 13.59 -28.11 -0.69
CA GLY A 308 12.66 -28.05 0.44
C GLY A 308 11.98 -26.69 0.57
N ALA A 309 11.77 -25.98 -0.56
CA ALA A 309 11.26 -24.60 -0.64
C ALA A 309 9.76 -24.50 -0.29
N HIS A 310 9.43 -24.95 0.91
CA HIS A 310 8.12 -24.81 1.52
C HIS A 310 8.13 -23.59 2.43
N TYR A 311 7.39 -22.54 2.07
CA TYR A 311 7.25 -21.41 2.98
C TYR A 311 6.57 -21.87 4.27
N THR A 312 7.02 -21.34 5.40
CA THR A 312 6.39 -21.62 6.69
C THR A 312 5.22 -20.64 6.87
N SER A 313 4.02 -21.17 7.13
CA SER A 313 2.82 -20.35 7.35
C SER A 313 2.94 -19.52 8.62
N GLU A 314 2.27 -18.37 8.64
CA GLU A 314 2.24 -17.48 9.81
C GLU A 314 1.80 -18.22 11.09
N LYS A 315 0.80 -19.09 10.99
CA LYS A 315 0.33 -19.93 12.10
C LYS A 315 1.45 -20.81 12.67
N ASN A 316 2.29 -21.39 11.82
CA ASN A 316 3.39 -22.25 12.27
C ASN A 316 4.56 -21.43 12.82
N ILE A 317 4.82 -20.26 12.25
CA ILE A 317 5.82 -19.32 12.80
C ILE A 317 5.42 -18.88 14.21
N LEU A 318 4.17 -18.45 14.40
CA LEU A 318 3.65 -18.04 15.70
C LEU A 318 3.70 -19.16 16.74
N LYS A 319 3.46 -20.42 16.36
CA LYS A 319 3.64 -21.57 17.27
C LYS A 319 5.08 -21.72 17.78
N LEU A 320 6.07 -21.25 17.03
CA LEU A 320 7.48 -21.30 17.40
C LEU A 320 7.88 -20.05 18.20
N ILE A 321 7.63 -18.85 17.68
CA ILE A 321 8.16 -17.61 18.28
C ILE A 321 7.46 -17.24 19.59
N LYS A 322 6.18 -17.61 19.77
CA LYS A 322 5.42 -17.39 21.01
C LYS A 322 6.09 -18.00 22.23
N PRO A 323 6.27 -19.33 22.31
CA PRO A 323 6.96 -19.93 23.44
C PRO A 323 8.47 -19.61 23.48
N LEU A 324 9.10 -19.31 22.34
CA LEU A 324 10.55 -19.04 22.29
C LEU A 324 10.92 -17.72 22.98
N PHE A 325 10.17 -16.64 22.74
CA PHE A 325 10.46 -15.33 23.33
C PHE A 325 9.23 -14.42 23.47
N LEU A 326 8.28 -14.47 22.52
CA LEU A 326 7.27 -13.43 22.39
C LEU A 326 6.29 -13.41 23.57
N ASP A 327 5.83 -14.57 24.06
CA ASP A 327 4.93 -14.63 25.23
C ASP A 327 5.61 -14.08 26.50
N ALA A 328 6.91 -14.35 26.68
CA ALA A 328 7.67 -13.83 27.81
C ALA A 328 7.82 -12.30 27.76
N LEU A 329 8.06 -11.73 26.56
CA LEU A 329 8.13 -10.28 26.37
C LEU A 329 6.78 -9.59 26.67
N TRP A 330 5.67 -10.18 26.23
CA TRP A 330 4.33 -9.65 26.56
C TRP A 330 4.04 -9.73 28.06
N GLN A 331 4.38 -10.84 28.72
CA GLN A 331 4.20 -10.98 30.17
C GLN A 331 5.04 -9.95 30.95
N GLU A 332 6.29 -9.74 30.54
CA GLU A 332 7.15 -8.71 31.12
C GLU A 332 6.57 -7.30 30.93
N PHE A 333 6.13 -6.96 29.71
CA PHE A 333 5.43 -5.70 29.43
C PHE A 333 4.21 -5.51 30.33
N GLU A 334 3.32 -6.50 30.43
CA GLU A 334 2.11 -6.43 31.24
C GLU A 334 2.41 -6.19 32.72
N SER A 335 3.49 -6.78 33.24
CA SER A 335 3.95 -6.55 34.62
C SER A 335 4.54 -5.15 34.84
N LEU A 336 5.06 -4.49 33.80
CA LEU A 336 5.77 -3.22 33.86
C LEU A 336 4.99 -2.02 33.31
N LYS A 337 3.86 -2.21 32.62
CA LYS A 337 3.14 -1.16 31.86
C LYS A 337 2.66 0.05 32.67
N THR A 338 2.64 -0.03 33.99
CA THR A 338 2.33 1.09 34.90
C THR A 338 3.56 1.70 35.57
N ASN A 339 4.72 1.06 35.47
CA ASN A 339 5.96 1.49 36.09
C ASN A 339 6.74 2.45 35.18
N LYS A 340 6.69 3.74 35.50
CA LYS A 340 7.29 4.82 34.69
C LYS A 340 8.82 4.74 34.55
N ASN A 341 9.52 4.07 35.47
CA ASN A 341 10.98 3.97 35.44
C ASN A 341 11.44 2.73 34.68
N ARG A 342 10.73 1.60 34.84
CA ARG A 342 11.12 0.31 34.25
C ARG A 342 10.60 0.11 32.83
N LEU A 343 9.50 0.76 32.45
CA LEU A 343 8.97 0.65 31.09
C LEU A 343 9.92 1.22 30.01
N PRO A 344 10.60 2.38 30.21
CA PRO A 344 11.66 2.83 29.30
C PRO A 344 12.86 1.87 29.22
N GLU A 345 13.24 1.24 30.34
CA GLU A 345 14.31 0.23 30.34
C GLU A 345 13.92 -1.01 29.54
N PHE A 346 12.66 -1.45 29.65
CA PHE A 346 12.10 -2.54 28.85
C PHE A 346 12.09 -2.17 27.36
N HIS A 347 11.69 -0.96 27.00
CA HIS A 347 11.74 -0.49 25.61
C HIS A 347 13.17 -0.49 25.06
N LYS A 348 14.14 -0.04 25.85
CA LYS A 348 15.57 -0.12 25.50
C LYS A 348 16.03 -1.56 25.34
N LYS A 349 15.58 -2.48 26.20
CA LYS A 349 15.87 -3.92 26.05
C LYS A 349 15.35 -4.43 24.70
N LEU A 350 14.11 -4.13 24.33
CA LEU A 350 13.53 -4.55 23.05
C LEU A 350 14.37 -4.10 21.84
N SER A 351 14.87 -2.86 21.84
CA SER A 351 15.67 -2.33 20.72
C SER A 351 17.06 -2.98 20.60
N THR A 352 17.51 -3.70 21.62
CA THR A 352 18.80 -4.42 21.59
C THR A 352 18.69 -5.88 21.16
N LEU A 353 17.48 -6.44 21.08
CA LEU A 353 17.28 -7.84 20.70
C LEU A 353 17.69 -8.07 19.23
N LYS A 354 18.40 -9.16 18.97
CA LYS A 354 18.82 -9.57 17.63
C LYS A 354 18.28 -10.96 17.29
N PHE A 355 17.78 -11.14 16.07
CA PHE A 355 17.14 -12.38 15.61
C PHE A 355 17.83 -12.89 14.35
N LEU A 356 18.23 -14.16 14.34
CA LEU A 356 18.91 -14.79 13.21
C LEU A 356 18.12 -15.99 12.71
N ASP A 357 17.86 -16.01 11.40
CA ASP A 357 17.36 -17.18 10.68
C ASP A 357 18.41 -17.66 9.66
N PRO A 358 19.17 -18.73 9.96
CA PRO A 358 20.28 -19.18 9.12
C PRO A 358 19.86 -19.92 7.83
N ALA A 359 18.56 -20.05 7.57
CA ALA A 359 17.99 -20.61 6.35
C ALA A 359 16.67 -19.89 6.03
N CYS A 360 16.76 -18.57 5.85
CA CYS A 360 15.58 -17.71 5.96
C CYS A 360 14.61 -17.80 4.78
N GLY A 361 15.04 -18.33 3.62
CA GLY A 361 14.24 -18.30 2.40
C GLY A 361 13.78 -16.88 2.09
N CYS A 362 12.48 -16.73 1.84
CA CYS A 362 11.81 -15.44 1.64
C CYS A 362 11.64 -14.59 2.91
N GLY A 363 12.21 -14.99 4.05
CA GLY A 363 12.30 -14.17 5.27
C GLY A 363 11.10 -14.20 6.19
N ASN A 364 10.13 -15.10 6.00
CA ASN A 364 8.86 -15.10 6.76
C ASN A 364 9.03 -15.09 8.28
N PHE A 365 9.98 -15.84 8.85
CA PHE A 365 10.25 -15.80 10.29
C PHE A 365 10.70 -14.41 10.75
N LEU A 366 11.57 -13.77 9.99
CA LEU A 366 12.10 -12.42 10.28
C LEU A 366 10.99 -11.38 10.18
N ILE A 367 10.18 -11.43 9.10
CA ILE A 367 9.06 -10.53 8.85
C ILE A 367 8.04 -10.59 9.98
N ILE A 368 7.60 -11.79 10.35
CA ILE A 368 6.58 -11.97 11.40
C ILE A 368 7.16 -11.59 12.76
N THR A 369 8.39 -12.00 13.08
CA THR A 369 9.07 -11.60 14.32
C THR A 369 9.15 -10.09 14.46
N TYR A 370 9.60 -9.42 13.40
CA TYR A 370 9.71 -7.96 13.36
C TYR A 370 8.35 -7.28 13.55
N ARG A 371 7.31 -7.74 12.84
CA ARG A 371 5.94 -7.25 12.98
C ARG A 371 5.44 -7.35 14.42
N GLU A 372 5.57 -8.53 15.04
CA GLU A 372 5.11 -8.76 16.42
C GLU A 372 5.85 -7.86 17.43
N LEU A 373 7.14 -7.63 17.23
CA LEU A 373 7.93 -6.75 18.08
C LEU A 373 7.56 -5.27 17.90
N ARG A 374 7.28 -4.82 16.67
CA ARG A 374 6.74 -3.48 16.40
C ARG A 374 5.34 -3.28 16.99
N LEU A 375 4.50 -4.31 16.99
CA LEU A 375 3.20 -4.27 17.66
C LEU A 375 3.35 -4.12 19.18
N LEU A 376 4.29 -4.87 19.78
CA LEU A 376 4.62 -4.70 21.20
C LEU A 376 5.18 -3.30 21.49
N GLU A 377 6.05 -2.76 20.63
CA GLU A 377 6.58 -1.39 20.77
C GLU A 377 5.46 -0.34 20.76
N ILE A 378 4.44 -0.50 19.91
CA ILE A 378 3.25 0.38 19.92
C ILE A 378 2.57 0.39 21.28
N GLU A 379 2.35 -0.77 21.90
CA GLU A 379 1.74 -0.85 23.22
C GLU A 379 2.62 -0.22 24.31
N VAL A 380 3.94 -0.41 24.21
CA VAL A 380 4.91 0.25 25.10
C VAL A 380 4.82 1.77 24.98
N LEU A 381 4.83 2.31 23.77
CA LEU A 381 4.72 3.76 23.52
C LEU A 381 3.37 4.33 23.96
N ARG A 382 2.28 3.58 23.76
CA ARG A 382 0.94 3.93 24.27
C ARG A 382 0.95 4.02 25.79
N ALA A 383 1.57 3.05 26.47
CA ALA A 383 1.67 3.03 27.93
C ALA A 383 2.59 4.12 28.50
N LEU A 384 3.61 4.56 27.75
CA LEU A 384 4.45 5.70 28.08
C LEU A 384 3.72 7.04 27.91
N ASN A 385 2.79 7.14 26.95
CA ASN A 385 2.06 8.37 26.63
C ASN A 385 0.74 8.58 27.40
N LYS A 386 0.68 8.23 28.69
CA LYS A 386 -0.56 8.31 29.50
C LYS A 386 -1.04 9.74 29.80
N SER A 387 -0.20 10.76 29.64
CA SER A 387 -0.56 12.16 29.89
C SER A 387 -1.43 12.77 28.78
N GLY A 388 -1.59 12.09 27.64
CA GLY A 388 -2.42 12.57 26.53
C GLY A 388 -1.84 13.76 25.76
N GLN A 389 -0.67 14.27 26.16
CA GLN A 389 0.11 15.18 25.34
C GLN A 389 0.76 14.36 24.24
N GLY A 390 0.25 14.47 23.01
CA GLY A 390 0.82 13.77 21.86
C GLY A 390 2.35 13.96 21.79
N TRP A 391 3.05 12.94 21.32
CA TRP A 391 4.49 13.04 21.09
C TRP A 391 4.77 14.16 20.09
N LEU A 392 5.82 14.96 20.33
CA LEU A 392 6.21 16.02 19.40
C LEU A 392 6.70 15.43 18.08
N ASN A 393 7.44 14.33 18.15
CA ASN A 393 7.97 13.66 16.98
C ASN A 393 8.05 12.14 17.21
N VAL A 394 7.32 11.39 16.40
CA VAL A 394 7.30 9.92 16.41
C VAL A 394 8.68 9.32 16.09
N SER A 395 9.54 9.98 15.30
CA SER A 395 10.86 9.43 14.96
C SER A 395 11.79 9.27 16.16
N ASP A 396 11.60 10.07 17.21
CA ASP A 396 12.51 10.13 18.35
C ASP A 396 12.21 9.02 19.38
N ILE A 397 11.03 8.40 19.26
CA ILE A 397 10.52 7.39 20.18
C ILE A 397 10.45 5.99 19.56
N ILE A 398 10.55 5.83 18.24
CA ILE A 398 10.63 4.50 17.64
C ILE A 398 12.08 4.05 17.66
N TRP A 399 12.38 2.95 18.34
CA TRP A 399 13.73 2.44 18.46
C TRP A 399 13.96 1.11 17.73
N LEU A 400 12.90 0.36 17.42
CA LEU A 400 13.03 -0.87 16.64
C LEU A 400 13.17 -0.56 15.14
N ASP A 401 14.12 -1.20 14.48
CA ASP A 401 14.42 -1.06 13.05
C ASP A 401 14.80 -2.43 12.45
N VAL A 402 14.81 -2.53 11.12
CA VAL A 402 15.09 -3.78 10.39
C VAL A 402 16.52 -4.30 10.61
N ASP A 403 17.41 -3.50 11.20
CA ASP A 403 18.77 -3.89 11.58
C ASP A 403 18.82 -4.89 12.76
N MET A 404 17.68 -5.21 13.36
CA MET A 404 17.54 -6.20 14.42
C MET A 404 17.43 -7.65 13.90
N VAL A 405 17.11 -7.82 12.62
CA VAL A 405 16.93 -9.13 12.00
C VAL A 405 18.08 -9.46 11.04
N TYR A 406 18.47 -10.73 11.04
CA TYR A 406 19.55 -11.27 10.25
C TYR A 406 19.09 -12.58 9.61
N GLY A 407 19.49 -12.81 8.36
CA GLY A 407 19.13 -14.01 7.64
C GLY A 407 20.27 -14.51 6.78
N ILE A 408 20.40 -15.83 6.65
CA ILE A 408 21.30 -16.44 5.68
C ILE A 408 20.44 -17.25 4.73
N GLU A 409 20.69 -17.06 3.44
CA GLU A 409 20.02 -17.78 2.38
C GLU A 409 21.02 -18.11 1.28
N TYR A 410 20.89 -19.29 0.70
CA TYR A 410 21.76 -19.78 -0.35
C TYR A 410 21.36 -19.19 -1.71
N GLU A 411 20.07 -19.19 -2.01
CA GLU A 411 19.54 -18.68 -3.27
C GLU A 411 19.40 -17.15 -3.23
N GLU A 412 19.90 -16.46 -4.26
CA GLU A 412 19.84 -14.98 -4.28
C GLU A 412 18.40 -14.48 -4.31
N PHE A 413 17.53 -15.11 -5.08
CA PHE A 413 16.19 -14.59 -5.28
C PHE A 413 15.32 -14.54 -4.00
N PRO A 414 15.21 -15.62 -3.20
CA PRO A 414 14.55 -15.55 -1.89
C PRO A 414 15.18 -14.53 -0.95
N ALA A 415 16.49 -14.35 -0.99
CA ALA A 415 17.18 -13.33 -0.18
C ALA A 415 16.75 -11.90 -0.58
N ARG A 416 16.64 -11.61 -1.89
CA ARG A 416 16.12 -10.31 -2.39
C ARG A 416 14.67 -10.08 -2.01
N ILE A 417 13.87 -11.12 -2.09
CA ILE A 417 12.47 -11.09 -1.65
C ILE A 417 12.41 -10.77 -0.16
N ALA A 418 13.20 -11.44 0.67
CA ALA A 418 13.25 -11.19 2.10
C ALA A 418 13.65 -9.73 2.40
N GLU A 419 14.61 -9.18 1.65
CA GLU A 419 15.02 -7.77 1.77
C GLU A 419 13.84 -6.83 1.51
N VAL A 420 13.16 -6.99 0.38
CA VAL A 420 11.99 -6.14 0.05
C VAL A 420 10.85 -6.33 1.03
N ALA A 421 10.51 -7.57 1.35
CA ALA A 421 9.42 -7.88 2.27
C ALA A 421 9.66 -7.28 3.68
N MET A 422 10.90 -7.25 4.16
CA MET A 422 11.28 -6.57 5.39
C MET A 422 11.06 -5.06 5.34
N TRP A 423 11.38 -4.42 4.22
CA TRP A 423 11.10 -2.99 4.03
C TRP A 423 9.60 -2.69 3.99
N LEU A 424 8.83 -3.55 3.32
CA LEU A 424 7.39 -3.38 3.21
C LEU A 424 6.69 -3.54 4.55
N ILE A 425 7.11 -4.51 5.37
CA ILE A 425 6.55 -4.67 6.73
C ILE A 425 6.97 -3.53 7.66
N ASP A 426 8.21 -3.01 7.56
CA ASP A 426 8.61 -1.80 8.29
C ASP A 426 7.73 -0.61 7.93
N HIS A 427 7.52 -0.38 6.64
CA HIS A 427 6.66 0.69 6.19
C HIS A 427 5.22 0.53 6.67
N GLN A 428 4.63 -0.66 6.56
CA GLN A 428 3.29 -0.94 7.11
C GLN A 428 3.22 -0.65 8.62
N MET A 429 4.24 -1.04 9.38
CA MET A 429 4.28 -0.78 10.82
C MET A 429 4.47 0.71 11.13
N ASN A 430 5.25 1.43 10.32
CA ASN A 430 5.39 2.89 10.41
C ASN A 430 4.07 3.61 10.14
N MET A 431 3.29 3.15 9.16
CA MET A 431 1.95 3.66 8.88
C MET A 431 0.98 3.39 10.03
N ARG A 432 1.06 2.21 10.66
CA ARG A 432 0.25 1.88 11.84
C ARG A 432 0.60 2.77 13.04
N ILE A 433 1.88 3.03 13.28
CA ILE A 433 2.31 4.00 14.30
C ILE A 433 1.80 5.40 13.98
N SER A 434 1.87 5.79 12.70
CA SER A 434 1.40 7.11 12.26
C SER A 434 -0.08 7.32 12.54
N GLN A 435 -0.89 6.28 12.38
CA GLN A 435 -2.31 6.31 12.72
C GLN A 435 -2.56 6.38 14.22
N GLU A 436 -1.79 5.63 15.01
CA GLU A 436 -1.92 5.59 16.48
C GLU A 436 -1.64 6.96 17.11
N PHE A 437 -0.57 7.64 16.68
CA PHE A 437 -0.15 8.91 17.26
C PHE A 437 -0.52 10.15 16.44
N GLY A 438 -1.15 9.97 15.27
CA GLY A 438 -1.62 11.06 14.43
C GLY A 438 -0.50 11.88 13.77
N GLN A 439 0.70 11.32 13.59
CA GLN A 439 1.82 11.97 12.92
C GLN A 439 2.37 11.05 11.83
N TYR A 440 2.53 11.54 10.60
CA TYR A 440 3.09 10.75 9.52
C TYR A 440 4.58 10.44 9.77
N PHE A 441 4.93 9.16 9.73
CA PHE A 441 6.28 8.65 9.86
C PHE A 441 6.54 7.57 8.81
N ALA A 442 7.63 7.72 8.06
CA ALA A 442 8.11 6.74 7.09
C ALA A 442 9.64 6.79 7.00
N ARG A 443 10.29 5.64 6.83
CA ARG A 443 11.74 5.50 6.70
C ARG A 443 12.18 5.44 5.23
N LEU A 444 11.98 6.55 4.51
CA LEU A 444 12.45 6.72 3.13
C LEU A 444 13.46 7.90 3.05
N PRO A 445 14.56 7.78 2.29
CA PRO A 445 15.03 6.59 1.56
C PRO A 445 15.47 5.46 2.51
N LEU A 446 15.64 4.25 1.97
CA LEU A 446 15.96 3.04 2.73
C LEU A 446 17.43 3.06 3.19
N LYS A 447 17.69 3.60 4.39
CA LYS A 447 19.06 3.85 4.88
C LYS A 447 19.75 2.63 5.50
N ASN A 448 18.99 1.74 6.15
CA ASN A 448 19.49 0.59 6.90
C ASN A 448 18.97 -0.73 6.29
N PRO A 449 19.64 -1.34 5.30
CA PRO A 449 19.17 -2.62 4.74
C PRO A 449 19.23 -3.73 5.79
N PRO A 450 18.25 -4.66 5.78
CA PRO A 450 18.37 -5.88 6.57
C PRO A 450 19.64 -6.63 6.15
N ILE A 451 20.33 -7.23 7.11
CA ILE A 451 21.57 -7.94 6.84
C ILE A 451 21.22 -9.38 6.45
N LEU A 452 21.03 -9.57 5.14
CA LEU A 452 20.72 -10.85 4.50
C LEU A 452 21.87 -11.25 3.55
N PRO A 453 23.04 -11.67 4.06
CA PRO A 453 24.12 -12.15 3.21
C PRO A 453 23.70 -13.43 2.47
N THR A 454 23.81 -13.41 1.15
CA THR A 454 23.86 -14.63 0.33
C THR A 454 25.19 -15.33 0.60
N ALA A 455 25.17 -16.53 1.18
CA ALA A 455 26.38 -17.26 1.48
C ALA A 455 26.84 -18.04 0.23
N THR A 456 27.91 -17.58 -0.44
CA THR A 456 28.65 -18.45 -1.37
C THR A 456 29.51 -19.40 -0.54
N PRO A 457 29.51 -20.73 -0.80
CA PRO A 457 30.41 -21.63 -0.09
C PRO A 457 31.85 -21.23 -0.37
N CYS A 458 32.70 -21.23 0.66
CA CYS A 458 34.14 -21.37 0.47
C CYS A 458 34.35 -22.67 -0.31
N LYS A 459 34.79 -22.57 -1.57
CA LYS A 459 35.21 -23.72 -2.36
C LYS A 459 36.44 -24.38 -1.76
#